data_AF-A0A2K3JAG4-F1
#
_entry.id   AF-A0A2K3JAG4-F1
#
_cell.length_a   1.000
_cell.length_b   1.000
_cell.length_c   1.000
_cell.angle_alpha   90.00
_cell.angle_beta   90.00
_cell.angle_gamma   90.00
#
_symmetry.space_group_name_H-M   'P 1'
#
loop_
_entity.id
_entity.type
_entity.pdbx_description
1 polymer ?
#
loop_
_entity_poly.entity_id
_entity_poly.type
_entity_poly.pdbx_seq_one_letter_code
_entity_poly.pdbx_strand_id
1 'polypeptide(L)'
;MPKNVIKKDGRTEPFIKEKIVVSAVKTGANVEVARKIADKIEKHPKEDVQSSWIRIKVLDELELHNPDWPKRWYNYDKNIKRLHKSGLV
;
A
#
# COMPACT_ATOMS: atom_id res chain seq x y z
N MET A 1 -3.28 -11.23 12.06
CA MET A 1 -3.51 -10.66 10.73
C MET A 1 -4.60 -9.62 10.83
N PRO A 2 -4.47 -8.46 10.18
CA PRO A 2 -5.55 -7.49 10.13
C PRO A 2 -6.78 -8.08 9.46
N LYS A 3 -7.95 -7.74 10.00
CA LYS A 3 -9.26 -8.06 9.43
C LYS A 3 -9.79 -6.87 8.65
N ASN A 4 -9.55 -5.64 9.10
CA ASN A 4 -10.07 -4.43 8.47
C ASN A 4 -8.99 -3.38 8.20
N VAL A 5 -9.27 -2.54 7.22
CA VAL A 5 -8.52 -1.34 6.88
C VAL A 5 -9.39 -0.11 7.09
N ILE A 6 -8.93 0.82 7.91
CA ILE A 6 -9.56 2.13 8.13
C ILE A 6 -9.03 3.11 7.07
N LYS A 7 -9.93 3.68 6.29
CA LYS A 7 -9.66 4.69 5.25
C LYS A 7 -9.47 6.07 5.88
N LYS A 8 -8.90 7.01 5.11
CA LYS A 8 -8.65 8.39 5.55
C LYS A 8 -9.94 9.10 6.01
N ASP A 9 -11.08 8.75 5.41
CA ASP A 9 -12.41 9.30 5.75
C ASP A 9 -13.11 8.55 6.91
N GLY A 10 -12.41 7.62 7.58
CA GLY A 10 -12.94 6.84 8.70
C GLY A 10 -13.74 5.60 8.30
N ARG A 11 -14.05 5.41 7.01
CA ARG A 11 -14.73 4.18 6.56
C ARG A 11 -13.83 2.96 6.77
N THR A 12 -14.45 1.81 7.02
CA THR A 12 -13.77 0.51 7.12
C THR A 12 -14.05 -0.36 5.91
N GLU A 13 -13.04 -1.11 5.48
CA GLU A 13 -13.17 -2.17 4.47
C GLU A 13 -12.40 -3.42 4.92
N PRO A 14 -12.74 -4.62 4.42
CA PRO A 14 -11.95 -5.81 4.69
C PRO A 14 -10.50 -5.65 4.24
N PHE A 15 -9.57 -6.14 5.06
CA PHE A 15 -8.17 -6.27 4.66
C PHE A 15 -8.06 -7.34 3.57
N ILE A 16 -7.54 -6.92 2.41
CA ILE A 16 -7.32 -7.80 1.26
C ILE A 16 -5.86 -7.66 0.87
N LYS A 17 -5.07 -8.70 1.16
CA LYS A 17 -3.63 -8.75 0.91
C LYS A 17 -3.26 -8.48 -0.55
N GLU A 18 -4.08 -8.97 -1.48
CA GLU A 18 -3.90 -8.83 -2.92
C GLU A 18 -3.90 -7.36 -3.36
N LYS A 19 -4.61 -6.47 -2.65
CA LYS A 19 -4.56 -5.02 -2.93
C LYS A 19 -3.14 -4.46 -2.74
N ILE A 20 -2.39 -4.99 -1.77
CA ILE A 20 -0.98 -4.62 -1.55
C ILE A 20 -0.11 -5.17 -2.66
N VAL A 21 -0.25 -6.47 -2.98
CA VAL A 21 0.52 -7.15 -4.03
C VAL A 21 0.36 -6.42 -5.37
N VAL A 22 -0.88 -6.18 -5.80
CA VAL A 22 -1.16 -5.49 -7.08
C VAL A 22 -0.58 -4.08 -7.09
N SER A 23 -0.66 -3.35 -5.98
CA SER A 23 -0.13 -2.00 -5.92
C SER A 23 1.40 -1.97 -5.97
N ALA A 24 2.07 -2.92 -5.32
CA ALA A 24 3.53 -3.09 -5.44
C ALA A 24 3.96 -3.50 -6.85
N VAL A 25 3.26 -4.44 -7.51
CA VAL A 25 3.57 -4.83 -8.90
C VAL A 25 3.45 -3.64 -9.86
N LYS A 26 2.48 -2.74 -9.65
CA LYS A 26 2.30 -1.53 -10.46
C LYS A 26 3.47 -0.54 -10.38
N THR A 27 4.38 -0.66 -9.42
CA THR A 27 5.61 0.14 -9.37
C THR A 27 6.77 -0.49 -10.16
N GLY A 28 6.59 -1.73 -10.63
CA GLY A 28 7.62 -2.52 -11.29
C GLY A 28 8.27 -3.58 -10.39
N ALA A 29 7.82 -3.74 -9.15
CA ALA A 29 8.25 -4.88 -8.34
C ALA A 29 7.81 -6.20 -8.98
N ASN A 30 8.68 -7.21 -8.94
CA ASN A 30 8.26 -8.55 -9.34
C ASN A 30 7.27 -9.15 -8.34
N VAL A 31 6.53 -10.18 -8.76
CA VAL A 31 5.44 -10.77 -7.96
C VAL A 31 5.95 -11.37 -6.65
N GLU A 32 7.16 -11.93 -6.64
CA GLU A 32 7.74 -12.53 -5.43
C GLU A 32 8.02 -11.49 -4.36
N VAL A 33 8.68 -10.39 -4.73
CA VAL A 33 8.95 -9.25 -3.83
C VAL A 33 7.63 -8.65 -3.35
N ALA A 34 6.67 -8.42 -4.25
CA ALA A 34 5.36 -7.89 -3.89
C ALA A 34 4.60 -8.77 -2.86
N ARG A 35 4.67 -10.10 -3.01
CA ARG A 35 4.09 -11.05 -2.05
C ARG A 35 4.81 -10.99 -0.70
N LYS A 36 6.14 -10.97 -0.68
CA LYS A 36 6.92 -10.85 0.56
C LYS A 36 6.60 -9.57 1.33
N ILE A 37 6.44 -8.44 0.63
CA ILE A 37 6.02 -7.17 1.26
C ILE A 37 4.62 -7.34 1.85
N ALA A 38 3.66 -7.88 1.10
CA ALA A 38 2.30 -8.10 1.59
C ALA A 38 2.25 -9.05 2.79
N ASP A 39 3.04 -10.12 2.80
CA ASP A 39 3.18 -11.04 3.95
C ASP A 39 3.66 -10.33 5.21
N LYS A 40 4.64 -9.42 5.07
CA LYS A 40 5.14 -8.62 6.20
C LYS A 40 4.04 -7.73 6.77
N ILE A 41 3.25 -7.08 5.93
CA ILE A 41 2.14 -6.22 6.37
C ILE A 41 1.02 -7.05 7.05
N GLU A 42 0.69 -8.21 6.51
CA GLU A 42 -0.34 -9.11 7.05
C GLU A 42 0.01 -9.65 8.44
N LYS A 43 1.30 -9.73 8.79
CA LYS A 43 1.76 -10.13 10.14
C LYS A 43 1.49 -9.08 11.23
N HIS A 44 0.91 -7.93 10.89
CA HIS A 44 0.57 -6.93 11.91
C HIS A 44 -0.41 -7.50 12.95
N PRO A 45 -0.18 -7.27 14.26
CA PRO A 45 -0.96 -7.91 15.33
C PRO A 45 -2.35 -7.31 15.53
N LYS A 46 -2.59 -6.07 15.09
CA LYS A 46 -3.90 -5.41 15.27
C LYS A 46 -4.91 -5.92 14.23
N GLU A 47 -6.15 -6.08 14.67
CA GLU A 47 -7.27 -6.45 13.78
C GLU A 47 -7.61 -5.31 12.82
N ASP A 48 -7.53 -4.05 13.27
CA ASP A 48 -7.78 -2.88 12.44
C ASP A 48 -6.49 -2.11 12.17
N VAL A 49 -6.25 -1.78 10.91
CA VAL A 49 -5.07 -1.01 10.48
C VAL A 49 -5.44 0.19 9.63
N GLN A 50 -4.69 1.27 9.80
CA GLN A 50 -4.88 2.48 8.98
C GLN A 50 -4.32 2.25 7.57
N SER A 51 -5.09 2.65 6.56
CA SER A 51 -4.64 2.63 5.16
C SER A 51 -3.38 3.48 4.92
N SER A 52 -3.21 4.57 5.67
CA SER A 52 -2.00 5.40 5.66
C SER A 52 -0.79 4.65 6.20
N TRP A 53 -0.95 3.89 7.29
CA TRP A 53 0.11 3.05 7.85
C TRP A 53 0.54 1.96 6.87
N ILE A 54 -0.42 1.26 6.24
CA ILE A 54 -0.12 0.26 5.19
C ILE A 54 0.70 0.91 4.08
N ARG A 55 0.26 2.08 3.59
CA ARG A 55 0.96 2.80 2.51
C ARG A 55 2.40 3.10 2.90
N ILE A 56 2.63 3.68 4.06
CA ILE A 56 3.99 4.03 4.53
C ILE A 56 4.85 2.77 4.56
N LYS A 57 4.37 1.68 5.18
CA LYS A 57 5.15 0.44 5.29
C LYS A 57 5.42 -0.24 3.96
N VAL A 58 4.50 -0.19 3.01
CA VAL A 58 4.74 -0.70 1.67
C VAL A 58 5.80 0.14 0.94
N LEU A 59 5.76 1.47 1.08
CA LEU A 59 6.75 2.35 0.46
C LEU A 59 8.15 2.18 1.08
N ASP A 60 8.23 2.10 2.42
CA ASP A 60 9.49 1.81 3.14
C ASP A 60 10.11 0.51 2.60
N GLU A 61 9.31 -0.57 2.50
CA GLU A 61 9.79 -1.87 2.01
C GLU A 61 10.17 -1.82 0.52
N LEU A 62 9.41 -1.12 -0.32
CA LEU A 62 9.76 -0.94 -1.73
C LEU A 62 11.10 -0.20 -1.89
N GLU A 63 11.35 0.82 -1.07
CA GLU A 63 12.59 1.61 -1.10
C GLU A 63 13.82 0.75 -0.78
N LEU A 64 13.71 -0.18 0.17
CA LEU A 64 14.78 -1.13 0.52
C LEU A 64 15.18 -2.02 -0.67
N HIS A 65 14.23 -2.33 -1.56
CA HIS A 65 14.48 -3.14 -2.75
C HIS A 65 14.92 -2.30 -3.96
N ASN A 66 14.31 -1.13 -4.14
CA ASN A 66 14.64 -0.20 -5.21
C ASN A 66 14.18 1.23 -4.87
N PRO A 67 15.09 2.22 -4.79
CA PRO A 67 14.74 3.59 -4.40
C PRO A 67 13.83 4.31 -5.39
N ASP A 68 13.72 3.85 -6.65
CA ASP A 68 12.81 4.45 -7.64
C ASP A 68 11.35 3.97 -7.51
N TRP A 69 11.11 2.82 -6.86
CA TRP A 69 9.75 2.26 -6.77
C TRP A 69 8.76 3.13 -5.98
N PRO A 70 9.15 3.75 -4.84
CA PRO A 70 8.29 4.74 -4.18
C PRO A 70 7.90 5.89 -5.12
N LYS A 71 8.86 6.44 -5.88
CA LYS A 71 8.60 7.51 -6.86
C LYS A 71 7.59 7.09 -7.92
N ARG A 72 7.71 5.86 -8.45
CA ARG A 72 6.75 5.29 -9.41
C ARG A 72 5.36 5.12 -8.80
N TRP A 73 5.27 4.69 -7.54
CA TRP A 73 4.00 4.63 -6.82
C TRP A 73 3.34 6.01 -6.75
N TYR A 74 4.08 7.04 -6.31
CA TYR A 74 3.54 8.40 -6.20
C TYR A 74 3.05 8.92 -7.55
N ASN A 75 3.79 8.67 -8.63
CA ASN A 75 3.36 9.02 -9.98
C ASN A 75 2.07 8.30 -10.40
N TYR A 76 1.95 7.01 -10.10
CA TYR A 76 0.74 6.24 -10.37
C TYR A 76 -0.47 6.80 -9.61
N ASP A 77 -0.31 7.08 -8.32
CA ASP A 77 -1.38 7.63 -7.47
C ASP A 77 -1.81 9.03 -7.91
N LYS A 78 -0.86 9.88 -8.31
CA LYS A 78 -1.14 11.24 -8.81
C LYS A 78 -1.89 11.20 -10.14
N ASN A 79 -1.40 10.42 -11.10
CA ASN A 79 -1.86 10.48 -12.49
C ASN A 79 -3.06 9.57 -12.76
N ILE A 80 -3.09 8.39 -12.14
CA ILE A 80 -4.10 7.36 -12.44
C ILE A 80 -5.22 7.38 -11.40
N LYS A 81 -4.90 7.38 -10.10
CA LYS A 81 -5.93 7.41 -9.05
C LYS A 81 -6.52 8.79 -8.82
N ARG A 82 -5.95 9.85 -9.41
CA ARG A 82 -6.39 11.25 -9.27
C ARG A 82 -6.50 11.71 -7.82
N LEU A 83 -5.76 11.11 -6.89
CA LEU A 83 -5.87 11.40 -5.44
C LEU A 83 -5.62 12.88 -5.10
N HIS A 84 -4.87 13.59 -5.95
CA HIS A 84 -4.59 15.03 -5.79
C HIS A 84 -5.67 15.96 -6.35
N LYS A 85 -6.65 15.48 -7.14
CA LYS A 85 -7.73 16.33 -7.68
C LYS A 85 -8.92 16.49 -6.72
N SER A 86 -9.00 15.69 -5.66
CA SER A 86 -10.13 15.68 -4.71
C SER A 86 -9.82 16.33 -3.36
N GLY A 87 -8.83 17.22 -3.26
CA GLY A 87 -8.61 18.02 -2.05
C GLY A 87 -8.18 17.24 -0.80
N LEU A 88 -7.62 16.04 -0.95
CA LEU A 88 -7.14 15.21 0.16
C LEU A 88 -5.61 15.21 0.19
N VAL A 89 -5.02 16.35 0.55
CA VAL A 89 -3.69 16.40 1.17
C VAL A 89 -3.83 15.98 2.62
#